data_AF-A0A517SAF5-F1
#
_entry.id   AF-A0A517SAF5-F1
#
_cell.length_a   1.000
_cell.length_b   1.000
_cell.length_c   1.000
_cell.angle_alpha   90.00
_cell.angle_beta   90.00
_cell.angle_gamma   90.00
#
_symmetry.space_group_name_H-M   'P 1'
#
loop_
_entity.id
_entity.type
_entity.pdbx_description
1 polymer ?
#
loop_
_entity_poly.entity_id
_entity_poly.type
_entity_poly.pdbx_seq_one_letter_code
_entity_poly.pdbx_strand_id
1 'polypeptide(L)'
;MIRRHLFAFAVASTCAVAAQATLAADAPRTVSFDEVRAVFRKRCASCHDEERTRGDLDLTSLEGVKAGSSSGPVIVPGKPDDSLVYTLAAHREDPKMPPGAPRIPQRELDLIRDWIARGISETELKPAAKPQVVLAKATPANSAEVTVAKGGLEPVKPWQQNAAVTALAVHPKSDLTAVAGLNQVLLYDDLSRPAIGALPFPEGKAFVLKFVRGGDVLLAGGGVGAESGRVVAFDVATRKRLFAIGDETDIVLAADLSPDGSLVAMGGPGRTVKIYRTSNGELLTTLKKHTDWILSLAYSPDGLLLASSDRFGGVQVWEAETGKIFDTLRGHSGQVTAVWWPASSDALATAGDDGTLRVWNMHDGSSKSVTNIGIGPILSATTNASGRVCLGGRQNAIAVLNSSLTLVATLPFNGEAVEVAATDSRVIAASASGGVEVIGLNDQADRSSLQIPVAAAIPSIAKAPIRRSQLQTAAIAVNDTSKSTPAIENAAQSIGLAGDRLAELRHSAALADAAVKATEAALATQRAVSERLNADIRRLEQSNHGSASPTTR
;
A
#
# COMPACT_ATOMS: atom_id res chain seq x y z
N MET A 1 -53.44 -40.20 10.42
CA MET A 1 -53.04 -39.27 11.50
C MET A 1 -51.56 -39.45 11.78
N ILE A 2 -50.83 -38.35 12.03
CA ILE A 2 -49.41 -38.31 12.46
C ILE A 2 -48.37 -38.73 11.40
N ARG A 3 -48.25 -37.96 10.30
CA ARG A 3 -46.96 -37.81 9.57
C ARG A 3 -46.90 -36.64 8.57
N ARG A 4 -47.88 -35.73 8.60
CA ARG A 4 -47.96 -34.57 7.68
C ARG A 4 -47.87 -33.19 8.36
N HIS A 5 -47.68 -33.13 9.68
CA HIS A 5 -47.64 -31.87 10.44
C HIS A 5 -46.30 -31.50 11.06
N LEU A 6 -45.22 -32.25 10.82
CA LEU A 6 -43.89 -31.96 11.37
C LEU A 6 -42.92 -31.28 10.39
N PHE A 7 -43.32 -31.06 9.13
CA PHE A 7 -42.53 -30.28 8.16
C PHE A 7 -42.98 -28.82 8.02
N ALA A 8 -44.12 -28.45 8.64
CA ALA A 8 -44.68 -27.10 8.55
C ALA A 8 -44.22 -26.14 9.67
N PHE A 9 -43.48 -26.64 10.67
CA PHE A 9 -43.00 -25.82 11.80
C PHE A 9 -41.49 -25.51 11.75
N ALA A 10 -40.71 -26.15 10.88
CA ALA A 10 -39.28 -25.87 10.72
C ALA A 10 -38.96 -24.80 9.66
N VAL A 11 -39.95 -24.35 8.89
CA VAL A 11 -39.81 -23.27 7.88
C VAL A 11 -40.34 -21.92 8.41
N ALA A 12 -41.12 -21.91 9.50
CA ALA A 12 -41.65 -20.69 10.11
C ALA A 12 -40.68 -20.02 11.10
N SER A 13 -39.70 -20.73 11.66
CA SER A 13 -38.68 -20.13 12.56
C SER A 13 -37.43 -19.61 11.84
N THR A 14 -37.17 -20.00 10.59
CA THR A 14 -36.08 -19.44 9.77
C THR A 14 -36.50 -18.19 9.00
N CYS A 15 -37.80 -17.97 8.77
CA CYS A 15 -38.30 -16.72 8.18
C CYS A 15 -38.43 -15.56 9.18
N ALA A 16 -38.46 -15.83 10.50
CA ALA A 16 -38.51 -14.77 11.51
C ALA A 16 -37.12 -14.17 11.84
N VAL A 17 -36.02 -14.92 11.63
CA VAL A 17 -34.65 -14.40 11.79
C VAL A 17 -34.16 -13.68 10.53
N ALA A 18 -34.65 -14.07 9.34
CA ALA A 18 -34.33 -13.38 8.09
C ALA A 18 -35.11 -12.07 7.87
N ALA A 19 -36.21 -11.85 8.60
CA ALA A 19 -37.01 -10.62 8.53
C ALA A 19 -36.58 -9.51 9.51
N GLN A 20 -35.66 -9.81 10.45
CA GLN A 20 -35.02 -8.79 11.30
C GLN A 20 -33.73 -8.23 10.70
N ALA A 21 -33.22 -8.82 9.61
CA ALA A 21 -32.00 -8.37 8.92
C ALA A 21 -32.24 -7.30 7.84
N THR A 22 -33.50 -6.91 7.58
CA THR A 22 -33.87 -5.89 6.58
C THR A 22 -34.48 -4.62 7.17
N LEU A 23 -34.34 -4.40 8.48
CA LEU A 23 -34.58 -3.12 9.15
C LEU A 23 -33.38 -2.72 10.02
N ALA A 24 -32.17 -2.81 9.45
CA ALA A 24 -31.08 -1.93 9.84
C ALA A 24 -30.96 -0.83 8.76
N ALA A 25 -32.04 -0.06 8.60
CA ALA A 25 -31.99 1.20 7.86
C ALA A 25 -31.27 2.22 8.74
N ASP A 26 -30.19 2.79 8.19
CA ASP A 26 -29.53 4.04 8.55
C ASP A 26 -29.51 4.42 10.05
N ALA A 27 -28.51 3.92 10.76
CA ALA A 27 -27.85 4.81 11.71
C ALA A 27 -27.12 5.88 10.87
N PRO A 28 -27.28 7.19 11.14
CA PRO A 28 -26.59 8.21 10.38
C PRO A 28 -25.08 7.96 10.43
N ARG A 29 -24.46 7.73 9.26
CA ARG A 29 -23.02 7.49 9.16
C ARG A 29 -22.29 8.73 9.66
N THR A 30 -21.67 8.62 10.83
CA THR A 30 -20.93 9.74 11.42
C THR A 30 -19.61 9.91 10.69
N VAL A 31 -19.43 11.05 10.01
CA VAL A 31 -18.16 11.40 9.37
C VAL A 31 -17.12 11.68 10.46
N SER A 32 -15.99 10.97 10.39
CA SER A 32 -14.86 11.14 11.32
C SER A 32 -13.86 12.17 10.81
N PHE A 33 -13.05 12.74 11.70
CA PHE A 33 -11.94 13.62 11.26
C PHE A 33 -10.98 12.91 10.32
N ASP A 34 -10.71 11.61 10.46
CA ASP A 34 -9.81 10.88 9.56
C ASP A 34 -10.26 10.93 8.10
N GLU A 35 -11.57 10.85 7.86
CA GLU A 35 -12.15 10.93 6.51
C GLU A 35 -12.06 12.34 5.92
N VAL A 36 -12.30 13.36 6.75
CA VAL A 36 -12.17 14.76 6.32
C VAL A 36 -10.69 15.13 6.13
N ARG A 37 -9.82 14.62 6.98
CA ARG A 37 -8.37 14.81 6.90
C ARG A 37 -7.82 14.28 5.58
N ALA A 38 -8.33 13.17 5.05
CA ALA A 38 -7.95 12.69 3.72
C ALA A 38 -8.29 13.73 2.64
N VAL A 39 -9.44 14.41 2.74
CA VAL A 39 -9.81 15.51 1.84
C VAL A 39 -8.87 16.70 2.02
N PHE A 40 -8.60 17.11 3.26
CA PHE A 40 -7.69 18.23 3.56
C PHE A 40 -6.27 17.96 3.09
N ARG A 41 -5.73 16.75 3.30
CA ARG A 41 -4.40 16.38 2.80
C ARG A 41 -4.31 16.45 1.29
N LYS A 42 -5.32 15.91 0.62
CA LYS A 42 -5.38 15.90 -0.84
C LYS A 42 -5.55 17.29 -1.48
N ARG A 43 -6.28 18.21 -0.85
CA ARG A 43 -6.70 19.48 -1.46
C ARG A 43 -6.04 20.72 -0.88
N CYS A 44 -5.60 20.64 0.37
CA CYS A 44 -5.23 21.80 1.18
C CYS A 44 -3.80 21.70 1.74
N ALA A 45 -3.30 20.51 2.06
CA ALA A 45 -2.00 20.35 2.72
C ALA A 45 -0.80 20.83 1.91
N SER A 46 -0.91 20.98 0.58
CA SER A 46 0.14 21.63 -0.21
C SER A 46 0.44 23.07 0.25
N CYS A 47 -0.48 23.71 0.97
CA CYS A 47 -0.37 25.08 1.49
C CYS A 47 -0.80 25.26 2.95
N HIS A 48 -1.37 24.23 3.58
CA HIS A 48 -1.92 24.26 4.94
C HIS A 48 -1.55 22.97 5.68
N ASP A 49 -0.26 22.69 5.75
CA ASP A 49 0.33 21.64 6.59
C ASP A 49 1.19 22.28 7.70
N GLU A 50 1.68 21.46 8.64
CA GLU A 50 2.54 21.90 9.75
C GLU A 50 3.80 22.64 9.28
N GLU A 51 4.34 22.30 8.10
CA GLU A 51 5.62 22.83 7.61
C GLU A 51 5.46 24.02 6.66
N ARG A 52 4.31 24.15 6.01
CA ARG A 52 3.98 25.10 4.95
C ARG A 52 2.65 25.77 5.29
N THR A 53 2.61 26.48 6.41
CA THR A 53 1.42 27.19 6.89
C THR A 53 1.22 28.50 6.12
N ARG A 54 0.39 28.52 5.06
CA ARG A 54 -0.13 29.80 4.55
C ARG A 54 -1.24 30.31 5.46
N GLY A 55 -1.15 31.57 5.86
CA GLY A 55 -2.11 32.18 6.77
C GLY A 55 -2.15 31.47 8.13
N ASP A 56 -1.04 30.91 8.59
CA ASP A 56 -0.89 30.28 9.91
C ASP A 56 -1.91 29.17 10.20
N LEU A 57 -2.32 28.43 9.17
CA LEU A 57 -3.35 27.39 9.26
C LEU A 57 -2.77 26.02 8.90
N ASP A 58 -2.91 25.05 9.82
CA ASP A 58 -2.66 23.63 9.59
C ASP A 58 -3.99 22.86 9.52
N LEU A 59 -4.27 22.23 8.37
CA LEU A 59 -5.47 21.40 8.16
C LEU A 59 -5.16 19.90 8.23
N THR A 60 -3.92 19.52 8.54
CA THR A 60 -3.47 18.12 8.55
C THR A 60 -3.60 17.45 9.91
N SER A 61 -3.85 18.22 10.96
CA SER A 61 -4.09 17.75 12.32
C SER A 61 -5.37 18.36 12.89
N LEU A 62 -6.06 17.63 13.79
CA LEU A 62 -7.26 18.16 14.44
C LEU A 62 -6.92 19.34 15.35
N GLU A 63 -5.72 19.32 15.94
CA GLU A 63 -5.21 20.40 16.79
C GLU A 63 -4.94 21.67 15.97
N GLY A 64 -4.31 21.55 14.80
CA GLY A 64 -4.09 22.67 13.88
C GLY A 64 -5.40 23.29 13.40
N VAL A 65 -6.37 22.45 13.02
CA VAL A 65 -7.69 22.92 12.58
C VAL A 65 -8.41 23.70 13.71
N LYS A 66 -8.27 23.25 14.96
CA LYS A 66 -8.84 23.91 16.14
C LYS A 66 -8.12 25.20 16.51
N ALA A 67 -6.79 25.22 16.39
CA ALA A 67 -5.99 26.40 16.66
C ALA A 67 -6.43 27.58 15.78
N GLY A 68 -6.96 27.28 14.58
CA GLY A 68 -7.43 28.28 13.65
C GLY A 68 -6.28 28.93 12.90
N SER A 69 -6.52 30.10 12.35
CA SER A 69 -5.49 30.96 11.76
C SER A 69 -5.22 32.16 12.67
N SER A 70 -4.23 32.97 12.31
CA SER A 70 -4.02 34.29 12.92
C SER A 70 -5.22 35.24 12.77
N SER A 71 -6.15 34.94 11.86
CA SER A 71 -7.41 35.69 11.68
C SER A 71 -8.57 35.16 12.53
N GLY A 72 -8.35 34.11 13.32
CA GLY A 72 -9.34 33.52 14.21
C GLY A 72 -9.75 32.08 13.85
N PRO A 73 -10.86 31.57 14.41
CA PRO A 73 -11.30 30.21 14.18
C PRO A 73 -11.69 30.01 12.72
N VAL A 74 -11.18 28.94 12.10
CA VAL A 74 -11.55 28.58 10.73
C VAL A 74 -12.73 27.60 10.65
N ILE A 75 -13.10 27.03 11.80
CA ILE A 75 -14.25 26.15 11.98
C ILE A 75 -15.09 26.64 13.15
N VAL A 76 -16.40 26.72 12.92
CA VAL A 76 -17.43 26.96 13.92
C VAL A 76 -18.23 25.66 14.08
N PRO A 77 -18.03 24.90 15.18
CA PRO A 77 -18.72 23.62 15.38
C PRO A 77 -20.24 23.75 15.27
N GLY A 78 -20.87 22.83 14.54
CA GLY A 78 -22.31 22.83 14.28
C GLY A 78 -22.77 23.82 13.21
N LYS A 79 -21.88 24.68 12.70
CA LYS A 79 -22.23 25.75 11.74
C LYS A 79 -21.32 25.74 10.52
N PRO A 80 -21.60 24.88 9.52
CA PRO A 80 -20.80 24.80 8.30
C PRO A 80 -20.76 26.12 7.53
N ASP A 81 -21.87 26.85 7.47
CA ASP A 81 -21.96 28.11 6.74
C ASP A 81 -21.22 29.26 7.43
N ASP A 82 -20.90 29.13 8.73
CA ASP A 82 -20.06 30.09 9.48
C ASP A 82 -18.58 29.65 9.50
N SER A 83 -18.24 28.52 8.85
CA SER A 83 -16.91 27.93 8.89
C SER A 83 -16.12 28.21 7.62
N LEU A 84 -15.06 29.03 7.72
CA LEU A 84 -14.21 29.43 6.60
C LEU A 84 -13.66 28.25 5.79
N VAL A 85 -13.29 27.14 6.44
CA VAL A 85 -12.78 25.94 5.75
C VAL A 85 -13.82 25.39 4.76
N TYR A 86 -15.11 25.51 5.07
CA TYR A 86 -16.18 25.08 4.19
C TYR A 86 -16.55 26.17 3.16
N THR A 87 -16.78 27.42 3.59
CA THR A 87 -17.27 28.48 2.71
C THR A 87 -16.28 28.82 1.59
N LEU A 88 -14.99 28.91 1.92
CA LEU A 88 -13.93 29.20 0.96
C LEU A 88 -13.72 28.02 -0.02
N ALA A 89 -13.75 26.78 0.47
CA ALA A 89 -13.63 25.57 -0.35
C ALA A 89 -14.85 25.32 -1.26
N ALA A 90 -16.03 25.73 -0.80
CA ALA A 90 -17.27 25.70 -1.57
C ALA A 90 -17.38 26.87 -2.58
N HIS A 91 -16.39 27.77 -2.61
CA HIS A 91 -16.37 29.00 -3.41
C HIS A 91 -17.58 29.92 -3.14
N ARG A 92 -18.01 30.00 -1.88
CA ARG A 92 -19.12 30.88 -1.43
C ARG A 92 -18.64 32.26 -1.03
N GLU A 93 -17.40 32.36 -0.60
CA GLU A 93 -16.73 33.57 -0.13
C GLU A 93 -15.36 33.71 -0.79
N ASP A 94 -14.84 34.94 -0.83
CA ASP A 94 -13.49 35.21 -1.30
C ASP A 94 -12.50 35.31 -0.11
N PRO A 95 -11.25 34.82 -0.27
CA PRO A 95 -10.70 34.23 -1.50
C PRO A 95 -11.18 32.78 -1.73
N LYS A 96 -11.48 32.45 -3.00
CA LYS A 96 -11.82 31.07 -3.40
C LYS A 96 -10.64 30.12 -3.19
N MET A 97 -10.92 28.99 -2.55
CA MET A 97 -9.92 27.95 -2.28
C MET A 97 -10.30 26.64 -3.00
N PRO A 98 -9.36 25.98 -3.72
CA PRO A 98 -7.97 26.39 -3.92
C PRO A 98 -7.83 27.59 -4.91
N PRO A 99 -6.81 28.46 -4.74
CA PRO A 99 -6.67 29.66 -5.56
C PRO A 99 -6.49 29.32 -7.04
N GLY A 100 -7.32 29.92 -7.90
CA GLY A 100 -7.25 29.70 -9.36
C GLY A 100 -7.62 28.28 -9.82
N ALA A 101 -8.11 27.42 -8.92
CA ALA A 101 -8.56 26.07 -9.23
C ALA A 101 -10.10 25.99 -9.29
N PRO A 102 -10.68 24.96 -9.94
CA PRO A 102 -12.11 24.70 -9.83
C PRO A 102 -12.49 24.28 -8.41
N ARG A 103 -13.77 24.52 -8.07
CA ARG A 103 -14.38 24.10 -6.81
C ARG A 103 -14.16 22.61 -6.58
N ILE A 104 -13.80 22.23 -5.36
CA ILE A 104 -13.62 20.81 -5.02
C ILE A 104 -14.92 20.00 -5.22
N PRO A 105 -14.84 18.69 -5.51
CA PRO A 105 -16.01 17.86 -5.77
C PRO A 105 -17.06 17.91 -4.66
N GLN A 106 -18.35 17.92 -5.03
CA GLN A 106 -19.46 18.04 -4.07
C GLN A 106 -19.42 16.99 -2.96
N ARG A 107 -19.10 15.73 -3.30
CA ARG A 107 -18.93 14.64 -2.33
C ARG A 107 -17.89 14.93 -1.25
N GLU A 108 -16.80 15.64 -1.60
CA GLU A 108 -15.71 16.00 -0.68
C GLU A 108 -16.16 17.17 0.21
N LEU A 109 -16.94 18.11 -0.34
CA LEU A 109 -17.59 19.20 0.42
C LEU A 109 -18.64 18.69 1.39
N ASP A 110 -19.42 17.68 1.00
CA ASP A 110 -20.45 17.09 1.86
C ASP A 110 -19.79 16.43 3.08
N LEU A 111 -18.66 15.74 2.92
CA LEU A 111 -17.89 15.21 4.05
C LEU A 111 -17.44 16.32 5.03
N ILE A 112 -16.88 17.41 4.50
CA ILE A 112 -16.45 18.55 5.32
C ILE A 112 -17.66 19.16 6.05
N ARG A 113 -18.77 19.40 5.32
CA ARG A 113 -19.99 19.99 5.87
C ARG A 113 -20.58 19.13 6.98
N ASP A 114 -20.74 17.83 6.73
CA ASP A 114 -21.42 16.91 7.64
C ASP A 114 -20.58 16.70 8.91
N TRP A 115 -19.25 16.70 8.79
CA TRP A 115 -18.35 16.69 9.94
C TRP A 115 -18.46 17.96 10.78
N ILE A 116 -18.45 19.14 10.16
CA ILE A 116 -18.63 20.42 10.88
C ILE A 116 -20.01 20.48 11.54
N ALA A 117 -21.06 20.07 10.83
CA ALA A 117 -22.45 20.08 11.30
C ALA A 117 -22.66 19.19 12.53
N ARG A 118 -21.97 18.05 12.60
CA ARG A 118 -21.98 17.18 13.79
C ARG A 118 -21.37 17.85 15.02
N GLY A 119 -20.44 18.78 14.81
CA GLY A 119 -19.58 19.31 15.87
C GLY A 119 -18.44 18.36 16.22
N ILE A 120 -17.29 18.93 16.58
CA ILE A 120 -16.10 18.16 16.97
C ILE A 120 -16.38 17.52 18.33
N SER A 121 -16.41 16.19 18.37
CA SER A 121 -16.81 15.45 19.58
C SER A 121 -15.71 15.41 20.65
N GLU A 122 -16.08 15.29 21.93
CA GLU A 122 -15.13 15.00 23.04
C GLU A 122 -14.33 13.72 22.82
N THR A 123 -14.86 12.76 22.06
CA THR A 123 -14.18 11.51 21.72
C THR A 123 -13.06 11.72 20.70
N GLU A 124 -13.23 12.65 19.75
CA GLU A 124 -12.15 13.09 18.83
C GLU A 124 -11.14 14.00 19.53
N LEU A 125 -11.49 14.59 20.67
CA LEU A 125 -10.60 15.40 21.50
C LEU A 125 -9.64 14.56 22.36
N LYS A 126 -9.93 13.27 22.57
CA LYS A 126 -9.00 12.40 23.28
C LYS A 126 -7.83 12.05 22.35
N PRO A 127 -6.57 12.32 22.76
CA PRO A 127 -5.42 11.82 22.02
C PRO A 127 -5.61 10.32 21.79
N ALA A 128 -5.35 9.86 20.56
CA ALA A 128 -5.25 8.42 20.31
C ALA A 128 -4.32 7.83 21.37
N ALA A 129 -4.71 6.72 21.99
CA ALA A 129 -3.92 6.11 23.04
C ALA A 129 -2.48 5.95 22.54
N LYS A 130 -1.53 6.60 23.22
CA LYS A 130 -0.11 6.51 22.85
C LYS A 130 0.25 5.03 22.81
N PRO A 131 0.75 4.49 21.69
CA PRO A 131 1.05 3.08 21.60
C PRO A 131 2.10 2.77 22.67
N GLN A 132 1.74 1.95 23.67
CA GLN A 132 2.70 1.41 24.63
C GLN A 132 3.41 0.26 23.95
N VAL A 133 4.57 0.55 23.37
CA VAL A 133 5.37 -0.43 22.68
C VAL A 133 6.45 -0.91 23.63
N VAL A 134 6.28 -2.12 24.15
CA VAL A 134 7.36 -2.79 24.89
C VAL A 134 8.11 -3.68 23.91
N LEU A 135 9.09 -3.11 23.22
CA LEU A 135 10.13 -3.92 22.59
C LEU A 135 11.02 -4.42 23.72
N ALA A 136 10.95 -5.71 24.06
CA ALA A 136 11.83 -6.30 25.06
C ALA A 136 13.30 -6.02 24.67
N LYS A 137 14.13 -5.56 25.62
CA LYS A 137 15.58 -5.38 25.41
C LYS A 137 16.17 -6.70 24.91
N ALA A 138 17.05 -6.62 23.90
CA ALA A 138 17.69 -7.79 23.32
C ALA A 138 18.41 -8.57 24.43
N THR A 139 17.97 -9.81 24.67
CA THR A 139 18.75 -10.77 25.44
C THR A 139 19.73 -11.42 24.46
N PRO A 140 21.00 -11.69 24.83
CA PRO A 140 21.92 -12.39 23.93
C PRO A 140 21.28 -13.71 23.51
N ALA A 141 21.21 -13.92 22.20
CA ALA A 141 20.51 -15.05 21.59
C ALA A 141 21.08 -16.38 22.08
N ASN A 142 20.30 -17.13 22.86
CA ASN A 142 20.45 -18.58 22.86
C ASN A 142 19.74 -19.12 21.61
N SER A 143 20.49 -19.86 20.81
CA SER A 143 20.03 -20.60 19.64
C SER A 143 18.99 -21.64 20.03
N ALA A 144 17.72 -21.25 19.99
CA ALA A 144 16.61 -22.17 19.90
C ALA A 144 15.88 -21.89 18.59
N GLU A 145 15.66 -22.94 17.79
CA GLU A 145 14.81 -22.87 16.60
C GLU A 145 13.49 -22.21 16.95
N VAL A 146 13.20 -21.09 16.29
CA VAL A 146 11.94 -20.36 16.45
C VAL A 146 10.84 -21.23 15.87
N THR A 147 10.11 -21.95 16.72
CA THR A 147 8.85 -22.59 16.33
C THR A 147 7.82 -21.50 16.02
N VAL A 148 7.63 -21.26 14.72
CA VAL A 148 6.67 -20.30 14.18
C VAL A 148 5.24 -20.76 14.50
N ALA A 149 4.49 -19.96 15.26
CA ALA A 149 3.07 -20.24 15.49
C ALA A 149 2.29 -20.07 14.17
N LYS A 150 1.49 -21.08 13.79
CA LYS A 150 0.74 -21.10 12.51
C LYS A 150 -0.39 -20.05 12.42
N GLY A 151 -0.74 -19.34 13.49
CA GLY A 151 -1.78 -18.30 13.49
C GLY A 151 -1.26 -16.91 13.10
N GLY A 152 -2.17 -15.99 12.74
CA GLY A 152 -1.87 -14.55 12.61
C GLY A 152 -1.71 -13.99 11.19
N LEU A 153 -1.62 -14.84 10.17
CA LEU A 153 -1.60 -14.38 8.76
C LEU A 153 -3.00 -14.39 8.16
N GLU A 154 -3.31 -13.36 7.39
CA GLU A 154 -4.51 -13.33 6.55
C GLU A 154 -4.29 -14.14 5.26
N PRO A 155 -5.35 -14.70 4.66
CA PRO A 155 -5.30 -15.20 3.30
C PRO A 155 -4.81 -14.11 2.35
N VAL A 156 -3.92 -14.48 1.43
CA VAL A 156 -3.37 -13.53 0.48
C VAL A 156 -4.47 -13.01 -0.45
N LYS A 157 -4.58 -11.68 -0.54
CA LYS A 157 -5.48 -11.01 -1.47
C LYS A 157 -4.77 -10.89 -2.83
N PRO A 158 -5.24 -11.55 -3.90
CA PRO A 158 -4.56 -11.48 -5.20
C PRO A 158 -4.57 -10.06 -5.77
N TRP A 159 -3.51 -9.71 -6.48
CA TRP A 159 -3.43 -8.45 -7.20
C TRP A 159 -4.40 -8.43 -8.38
N GLN A 160 -4.95 -7.26 -8.71
CA GLN A 160 -5.86 -7.14 -9.87
C GLN A 160 -5.10 -7.22 -11.20
N GLN A 161 -3.83 -6.83 -11.19
CA GLN A 161 -2.92 -6.84 -12.34
C GLN A 161 -1.47 -6.90 -11.83
N ASN A 162 -0.53 -7.23 -12.70
CA ASN A 162 0.89 -7.14 -12.38
C ASN A 162 1.26 -5.71 -12.00
N ALA A 163 2.05 -5.56 -10.95
CA ALA A 163 2.57 -4.29 -10.47
C ALA A 163 4.01 -4.45 -10.00
N ALA A 164 4.81 -3.39 -10.08
CA ALA A 164 6.16 -3.41 -9.51
C ALA A 164 6.09 -3.65 -7.99
N VAL A 165 6.87 -4.62 -7.52
CA VAL A 165 7.16 -4.82 -6.10
C VAL A 165 7.99 -3.64 -5.63
N THR A 166 7.52 -2.97 -4.59
CA THR A 166 8.15 -1.73 -4.07
C THR A 166 9.05 -1.93 -2.89
N ALA A 167 9.06 -3.12 -2.30
CA ALA A 167 10.01 -3.47 -1.25
C ALA A 167 10.08 -4.99 -1.13
N LEU A 168 11.29 -5.47 -0.81
CA LEU A 168 11.62 -6.85 -0.55
C LEU A 168 12.54 -6.92 0.67
N ALA A 169 12.37 -7.94 1.51
CA ALA A 169 13.31 -8.21 2.59
C ALA A 169 13.44 -9.72 2.80
N VAL A 170 14.65 -10.16 3.11
CA VAL A 170 14.97 -11.54 3.47
C VAL A 170 15.40 -11.58 4.93
N HIS A 171 14.89 -12.55 5.67
CA HIS A 171 15.25 -12.74 7.06
C HIS A 171 16.73 -13.16 7.17
N PRO A 172 17.50 -12.60 8.11
CA PRO A 172 18.96 -12.79 8.14
C PRO A 172 19.41 -14.23 8.47
N LYS A 173 18.53 -15.08 8.99
CA LYS A 173 18.88 -16.45 9.47
C LYS A 173 17.99 -17.54 8.89
N SER A 174 17.07 -17.21 7.98
CA SER A 174 16.15 -18.18 7.37
C SER A 174 15.73 -17.69 6.00
N ASP A 175 15.11 -18.57 5.20
CA ASP A 175 14.61 -18.21 3.86
C ASP A 175 13.30 -17.39 3.90
N LEU A 176 12.84 -17.00 5.09
CA LEU A 176 11.65 -16.19 5.24
C LEU A 176 11.82 -14.87 4.50
N THR A 177 10.99 -14.67 3.48
CA THR A 177 11.04 -13.51 2.60
C THR A 177 9.73 -12.74 2.69
N ALA A 178 9.84 -11.43 2.91
CA ALA A 178 8.74 -10.49 2.91
C ALA A 178 8.70 -9.72 1.58
N VAL A 179 7.53 -9.67 0.96
CA VAL A 179 7.30 -9.00 -0.32
C VAL A 179 6.16 -8.01 -0.18
N ALA A 180 6.38 -6.75 -0.59
CA ALA A 180 5.35 -5.73 -0.55
C ALA A 180 4.20 -6.08 -1.51
N GLY A 181 2.97 -6.11 -0.97
CA GLY A 181 1.74 -6.23 -1.73
C GLY A 181 0.88 -4.97 -1.61
N LEU A 182 -0.27 -4.98 -2.29
CA LEU A 182 -1.28 -3.92 -2.15
C LEU A 182 -1.99 -4.07 -0.80
N ASN A 183 -1.76 -3.13 0.12
CA ASN A 183 -2.35 -3.07 1.46
C ASN A 183 -2.03 -4.29 2.35
N GLN A 184 -0.95 -4.99 2.04
CA GLN A 184 -0.52 -6.20 2.75
C GLN A 184 0.97 -6.47 2.50
N VAL A 185 1.59 -7.28 3.35
CA VAL A 185 2.94 -7.81 3.15
C VAL A 185 2.87 -9.32 3.04
N LEU A 186 3.28 -9.85 1.89
CA LEU A 186 3.27 -11.28 1.62
C LEU A 186 4.49 -11.94 2.26
N LEU A 187 4.31 -13.09 2.90
CA LEU A 187 5.41 -13.88 3.45
C LEU A 187 5.59 -15.18 2.68
N TYR A 188 6.83 -15.55 2.44
CA TYR A 188 7.25 -16.81 1.80
C TYR A 188 8.28 -17.48 2.71
N ASP A 189 8.10 -18.74 3.05
CA ASP A 189 9.10 -19.57 3.71
C ASP A 189 9.98 -20.35 2.71
N ASP A 190 9.43 -20.59 1.52
CA ASP A 190 10.08 -21.19 0.38
C ASP A 190 9.66 -20.44 -0.89
N LEU A 191 10.64 -19.89 -1.59
CA LEU A 191 10.43 -19.06 -2.78
C LEU A 191 9.95 -19.84 -4.01
N SER A 192 9.96 -21.17 -3.96
CA SER A 192 9.36 -22.03 -4.99
C SER A 192 7.86 -22.26 -4.77
N ARG A 193 7.33 -21.89 -3.59
CA ARG A 193 5.94 -22.11 -3.19
C ARG A 193 5.16 -20.79 -3.17
N PRO A 194 3.81 -20.86 -3.25
CA PRO A 194 2.97 -19.70 -2.99
C PRO A 194 3.21 -19.14 -1.59
N ALA A 195 2.91 -17.85 -1.41
CA ALA A 195 2.99 -17.19 -0.12
C ALA A 195 2.23 -17.96 0.97
N ILE A 196 2.85 -18.10 2.15
CA ILE A 196 2.24 -18.76 3.31
C ILE A 196 1.09 -17.96 3.94
N GLY A 197 0.98 -16.69 3.56
CA GLY A 197 -0.05 -15.76 4.02
C GLY A 197 0.43 -14.31 3.93
N ALA A 198 -0.39 -13.39 4.41
CA ALA A 198 -0.08 -11.97 4.40
C ALA A 198 -0.27 -11.32 5.78
N LEU A 199 0.63 -10.39 6.11
CA LEU A 199 0.44 -9.45 7.20
C LEU A 199 -0.40 -8.27 6.69
N PRO A 200 -1.48 -7.87 7.39
CA PRO A 200 -2.29 -6.73 6.97
C PRO A 200 -1.50 -5.43 7.10
N PHE A 201 -1.50 -4.63 6.04
CA PHE A 201 -0.90 -3.30 5.97
C PHE A 201 -1.90 -2.30 5.36
N PRO A 202 -3.03 -2.02 6.03
CA PRO A 202 -4.09 -1.12 5.53
C PRO A 202 -3.62 0.32 5.28
N GLU A 203 -2.43 0.70 5.76
CA GLU A 203 -1.83 2.02 5.55
C GLU A 203 -1.54 2.32 4.08
N GLY A 204 -1.49 1.31 3.20
CA GLY A 204 -1.39 1.51 1.76
C GLY A 204 -0.34 0.62 1.11
N LYS A 205 0.48 1.21 0.23
CA LYS A 205 1.59 0.48 -0.41
C LYS A 205 2.83 0.58 0.48
N ALA A 206 3.46 -0.57 0.76
CA ALA A 206 4.75 -0.60 1.47
C ALA A 206 5.90 -0.30 0.50
N PHE A 207 6.73 0.67 0.84
CA PHE A 207 7.96 1.05 0.11
C PHE A 207 9.23 0.70 0.89
N VAL A 208 9.10 0.32 2.15
CA VAL A 208 10.20 -0.14 2.98
C VAL A 208 9.78 -1.46 3.60
N LEU A 209 10.61 -2.48 3.44
CA LEU A 209 10.56 -3.72 4.22
C LEU A 209 11.96 -4.01 4.73
N LYS A 210 12.09 -4.28 6.02
CA LYS A 210 13.39 -4.58 6.61
C LYS A 210 13.25 -5.48 7.82
N PHE A 211 14.01 -6.58 7.85
CA PHE A 211 14.19 -7.35 9.07
C PHE A 211 15.24 -6.68 9.93
N VAL A 212 14.87 -6.36 11.16
CA VAL A 212 15.71 -5.66 12.14
C VAL A 212 15.83 -6.49 13.42
N ARG A 213 16.75 -6.11 14.31
CA ARG A 213 17.05 -6.82 15.57
C ARG A 213 17.35 -8.31 15.36
N GLY A 214 18.20 -8.62 14.39
CA GLY A 214 18.59 -10.01 14.11
C GLY A 214 17.50 -10.87 13.47
N GLY A 215 16.39 -10.26 13.02
CA GLY A 215 15.30 -10.91 12.32
C GLY A 215 13.98 -10.98 13.09
N ASP A 216 13.97 -10.62 14.37
CA ASP A 216 12.79 -10.77 15.24
C ASP A 216 11.65 -9.80 14.89
N VAL A 217 11.98 -8.68 14.25
CA VAL A 217 11.03 -7.63 13.87
C VAL A 217 11.11 -7.37 12.37
N LEU A 218 9.95 -7.35 11.72
CA LEU A 218 9.79 -6.88 10.35
C LEU A 218 9.23 -5.45 10.39
N LEU A 219 10.02 -4.49 9.92
CA LEU A 219 9.62 -3.11 9.75
C LEU A 219 9.00 -2.94 8.36
N ALA A 220 7.84 -2.29 8.29
CA ALA A 220 7.16 -1.92 7.05
C ALA A 220 6.87 -0.40 7.05
N GLY A 221 7.49 0.33 6.12
CA GLY A 221 7.22 1.74 5.89
C GLY A 221 6.44 1.91 4.60
N GLY A 222 5.42 2.77 4.60
CA GLY A 222 4.61 2.98 3.41
C GLY A 222 3.44 3.91 3.65
N GLY A 223 2.49 3.89 2.74
CA GLY A 223 1.35 4.81 2.83
C GLY A 223 0.52 4.93 1.55
N VAL A 224 -0.25 6.01 1.51
CA VAL A 224 -0.97 6.49 0.33
C VAL A 224 -0.45 7.88 -0.04
N GLY A 225 -0.06 8.05 -1.30
CA GLY A 225 0.53 9.30 -1.81
C GLY A 225 -0.34 10.52 -1.54
N ALA A 226 0.26 11.57 -0.99
CA ALA A 226 -0.39 12.81 -0.56
C ALA A 226 -1.59 12.63 0.40
N GLU A 227 -1.63 11.50 1.14
CA GLU A 227 -2.72 11.19 2.06
C GLU A 227 -2.22 10.66 3.40
N SER A 228 -1.31 9.69 3.42
CA SER A 228 -0.79 9.16 4.67
C SER A 228 0.55 8.45 4.48
N GLY A 229 1.39 8.49 5.50
CA GLY A 229 2.59 7.69 5.59
C GLY A 229 2.88 7.25 7.01
N ARG A 230 3.15 5.96 7.20
CA ARG A 230 3.40 5.37 8.52
C ARG A 230 4.46 4.29 8.44
N VAL A 231 5.05 4.01 9.59
CA VAL A 231 5.93 2.87 9.82
C VAL A 231 5.26 1.94 10.81
N VAL A 232 5.10 0.68 10.40
CA VAL A 232 4.51 -0.40 11.19
C VAL A 232 5.57 -1.44 11.45
N ALA A 233 5.67 -1.92 12.68
CA ALA A 233 6.50 -3.07 13.01
C ALA A 233 5.65 -4.29 13.32
N PHE A 234 6.12 -5.45 12.86
CA PHE A 234 5.52 -6.74 13.13
C PHE A 234 6.52 -7.62 13.86
N ASP A 235 6.05 -8.33 14.86
CA ASP A 235 6.80 -9.41 15.49
C ASP A 235 6.77 -10.63 14.56
N VAL A 236 7.94 -11.13 14.20
CA VAL A 236 8.06 -12.18 13.17
C VAL A 236 7.57 -13.53 13.68
N ALA A 237 7.80 -13.84 14.96
CA ALA A 237 7.42 -15.12 15.56
C ALA A 237 5.91 -15.26 15.77
N THR A 238 5.27 -14.20 16.27
CA THR A 238 3.84 -14.13 16.59
C THR A 238 2.99 -13.57 15.47
N ARG A 239 3.60 -12.94 14.46
CA ARG A 239 2.96 -12.26 13.32
C ARG A 239 2.02 -11.12 13.72
N LYS A 240 2.19 -10.60 14.95
CA LYS A 240 1.37 -9.51 15.48
C LYS A 240 1.99 -8.16 15.19
N ARG A 241 1.13 -7.16 15.00
CA ARG A 241 1.55 -5.75 14.98
C ARG A 241 2.07 -5.35 16.36
N LEU A 242 3.29 -4.84 16.39
CA LEU A 242 3.94 -4.28 17.58
C LEU A 242 3.55 -2.82 17.75
N PHE A 243 3.65 -2.04 16.68
CA PHE A 243 3.33 -0.63 16.68
C PHE A 243 3.05 -0.10 15.28
N ALA A 244 2.40 1.06 15.23
CA ALA A 244 2.31 1.93 14.07
C ALA A 244 2.67 3.34 14.51
N ILE A 245 3.70 3.93 13.91
CA ILE A 245 4.29 5.21 14.30
C ILE A 245 4.36 6.12 13.07
N GLY A 246 4.25 7.43 13.34
CA GLY A 246 4.18 8.47 12.34
C GLY A 246 2.76 8.68 11.82
N ASP A 247 2.58 9.82 11.17
CA ASP A 247 1.38 10.17 10.43
C ASP A 247 1.73 11.22 9.37
N GLU A 248 2.69 10.88 8.51
CA GLU A 248 3.15 11.74 7.43
C GLU A 248 2.01 12.07 6.47
N THR A 249 2.07 13.27 5.88
CA THR A 249 1.08 13.75 4.90
C THR A 249 1.25 13.13 3.52
N ASP A 250 2.33 12.36 3.34
CA ASP A 250 2.66 11.64 2.12
C ASP A 250 3.30 10.28 2.50
N ILE A 251 3.64 9.46 1.51
CA ILE A 251 4.23 8.14 1.71
C ILE A 251 5.58 8.20 2.44
N VAL A 252 5.86 7.15 3.22
CA VAL A 252 7.19 6.89 3.77
C VAL A 252 7.99 6.10 2.74
N LEU A 253 9.08 6.67 2.24
CA LEU A 253 9.98 6.04 1.27
C LEU A 253 11.22 5.43 1.93
N ALA A 254 11.58 5.93 3.11
CA ALA A 254 12.73 5.46 3.87
C ALA A 254 12.34 5.32 5.34
N ALA A 255 12.73 4.21 5.95
CA ALA A 255 12.57 4.01 7.39
C ALA A 255 13.61 3.04 7.93
N ASP A 256 14.03 3.25 9.17
CA ASP A 256 14.88 2.30 9.87
C ASP A 256 14.59 2.31 11.38
N LEU A 257 14.94 1.21 12.05
CA LEU A 257 14.84 1.04 13.49
C LEU A 257 16.25 1.05 14.09
N SER A 258 16.46 1.78 15.18
CA SER A 258 17.73 1.75 15.90
C SER A 258 18.05 0.32 16.37
N PRO A 259 19.33 -0.07 16.53
CA PRO A 259 19.71 -1.43 16.91
C PRO A 259 19.09 -1.90 18.24
N ASP A 260 18.93 -0.99 19.19
CA ASP A 260 18.27 -1.23 20.48
C ASP A 260 16.73 -1.23 20.41
N GLY A 261 16.17 -0.83 19.27
CA GLY A 261 14.74 -0.70 19.02
C GLY A 261 14.09 0.53 19.65
N SER A 262 14.83 1.44 20.28
CA SER A 262 14.23 2.57 21.01
C SER A 262 13.76 3.70 20.09
N LEU A 263 14.30 3.81 18.88
CA LEU A 263 14.02 4.87 17.92
C LEU A 263 13.63 4.32 16.54
N VAL A 264 12.65 4.96 15.91
CA VAL A 264 12.34 4.81 14.48
C VAL A 264 12.69 6.12 13.78
N ALA A 265 13.49 6.04 12.72
CA ALA A 265 13.66 7.13 11.78
C ALA A 265 12.79 6.88 10.54
N MET A 266 12.19 7.93 10.00
CA MET A 266 11.42 7.85 8.76
C MET A 266 11.56 9.12 7.93
N GLY A 267 11.45 8.97 6.61
CA GLY A 267 11.55 10.04 5.64
C GLY A 267 10.84 9.70 4.34
N GLY A 268 10.58 10.73 3.55
CA GLY A 268 9.90 10.58 2.26
C GLY A 268 9.83 11.91 1.49
N PRO A 269 8.73 12.17 0.76
CA PRO A 269 8.56 13.38 -0.04
C PRO A 269 8.59 14.69 0.74
N GLY A 270 8.38 14.64 2.06
CA GLY A 270 8.48 15.78 2.97
C GLY A 270 9.88 16.40 3.06
N ARG A 271 10.92 15.73 2.56
CA ARG A 271 12.33 16.21 2.56
C ARG A 271 12.93 16.41 3.95
N THR A 272 12.23 15.93 4.97
CA THR A 272 12.66 15.92 6.36
C THR A 272 12.78 14.47 6.81
N VAL A 273 13.70 14.24 7.75
CA VAL A 273 13.78 12.97 8.46
C VAL A 273 13.20 13.20 9.84
N LYS A 274 12.23 12.39 10.25
CA LYS A 274 11.63 12.47 11.59
C LYS A 274 12.03 11.26 12.40
N ILE A 275 12.41 11.49 13.65
CA ILE A 275 12.80 10.45 14.59
C ILE A 275 11.75 10.37 15.68
N TYR A 276 11.22 9.18 15.89
CA TYR A 276 10.20 8.88 16.88
C TYR A 276 10.73 7.92 17.93
N ARG A 277 10.29 8.10 19.17
CA ARG A 277 10.50 7.12 20.23
C ARG A 277 9.51 5.97 20.05
N THR A 278 9.99 4.74 20.01
CA THR A 278 9.12 3.58 19.80
C THR A 278 8.18 3.35 20.97
N SER A 279 8.63 3.56 22.20
CA SER A 279 7.88 3.22 23.42
C SER A 279 6.53 3.92 23.58
N ASN A 280 6.37 5.09 22.97
CA ASN A 280 5.18 5.93 23.10
C ASN A 280 4.74 6.61 21.78
N GLY A 281 5.46 6.40 20.68
CA GLY A 281 5.20 7.01 19.37
C GLY A 281 5.46 8.53 19.30
N GLU A 282 6.18 9.09 20.27
CA GLU A 282 6.44 10.53 20.34
C GLU A 282 7.51 10.96 19.33
N LEU A 283 7.25 12.05 18.61
CA LEU A 283 8.25 12.71 17.76
C LEU A 283 9.32 13.36 18.65
N LEU A 284 10.56 12.88 18.53
CA LEU A 284 11.71 13.43 19.26
C LEU A 284 12.34 14.61 18.53
N THR A 285 12.55 14.48 17.22
CA THR A 285 13.20 15.52 16.42
C THR A 285 12.84 15.42 14.95
N THR A 286 12.90 16.57 14.27
CA THR A 286 12.71 16.72 12.83
C THR A 286 13.98 17.31 12.22
N LEU A 287 14.65 16.54 11.39
CA LEU A 287 15.92 16.85 10.77
C LEU A 287 15.70 17.53 9.42
N LYS A 288 16.05 18.82 9.35
CA LYS A 288 15.80 19.69 8.19
C LYS A 288 17.14 20.09 7.55
N LYS A 289 17.48 19.43 6.44
CA LYS A 289 18.69 19.75 5.65
C LYS A 289 18.60 19.33 4.19
N HIS A 290 17.93 18.20 3.93
CA HIS A 290 17.73 17.70 2.58
C HIS A 290 16.91 18.65 1.72
N THR A 291 17.23 18.68 0.43
CA THR A 291 16.61 19.60 -0.54
C THR A 291 15.55 18.90 -1.39
N ASP A 292 15.47 17.57 -1.31
CA ASP A 292 14.48 16.76 -2.03
C ASP A 292 14.12 15.49 -1.21
N TRP A 293 13.34 14.60 -1.81
CA TRP A 293 12.78 13.40 -1.19
C TRP A 293 13.86 12.54 -0.54
N ILE A 294 13.59 12.10 0.69
CA ILE A 294 14.43 11.12 1.36
C ILE A 294 14.15 9.75 0.75
N LEU A 295 15.19 9.07 0.28
CA LEU A 295 15.08 7.79 -0.43
C LEU A 295 15.61 6.61 0.39
N SER A 296 16.59 6.83 1.27
CA SER A 296 17.13 5.76 2.12
C SER A 296 17.54 6.30 3.49
N LEU A 297 17.40 5.44 4.50
CA LEU A 297 17.80 5.68 5.89
C LEU A 297 18.50 4.43 6.44
N ALA A 298 19.56 4.63 7.22
CA ALA A 298 20.24 3.54 7.90
C ALA A 298 20.83 3.99 9.24
N TYR A 299 20.37 3.38 10.34
CA TYR A 299 21.08 3.47 11.61
C TYR A 299 22.39 2.68 11.55
N SER A 300 23.42 3.28 12.13
CA SER A 300 24.71 2.63 12.35
C SER A 300 24.58 1.43 13.28
N PRO A 301 25.44 0.40 13.16
CA PRO A 301 25.39 -0.79 14.00
C PRO A 301 25.51 -0.52 15.52
N ASP A 302 26.25 0.51 15.91
CA ASP A 302 26.37 0.97 17.30
C ASP A 302 25.20 1.87 17.74
N GLY A 303 24.34 2.30 16.81
CA GLY A 303 23.16 3.12 17.06
C GLY A 303 23.46 4.60 17.31
N LEU A 304 24.72 5.03 17.18
CA LEU A 304 25.13 6.41 17.49
C LEU A 304 24.86 7.38 16.33
N LEU A 305 24.95 6.89 15.10
CA LEU A 305 24.74 7.64 13.88
C LEU A 305 23.52 7.16 13.11
N LEU A 306 22.86 8.09 12.42
CA LEU A 306 21.84 7.84 11.41
C LEU A 306 22.33 8.44 10.09
N ALA A 307 22.37 7.65 9.03
CA ALA A 307 22.61 8.14 7.67
C ALA A 307 21.30 8.30 6.92
N SER A 308 21.18 9.38 6.14
CA SER A 308 20.03 9.65 5.28
C SER A 308 20.48 10.16 3.92
N SER A 309 19.72 9.81 2.88
CA SER A 309 20.03 10.22 1.51
C SER A 309 18.82 10.74 0.75
N ASP A 310 19.07 11.61 -0.21
CA ASP A 310 18.02 12.23 -1.02
C ASP A 310 18.14 12.03 -2.53
N ARG A 311 17.09 12.46 -3.21
CA ARG A 311 16.92 12.43 -4.66
C ARG A 311 17.93 13.31 -5.44
N PHE A 312 18.58 14.29 -4.80
CA PHE A 312 19.49 15.24 -5.45
C PHE A 312 20.97 15.02 -5.09
N GLY A 313 21.33 13.84 -4.60
CA GLY A 313 22.73 13.50 -4.33
C GLY A 313 23.18 13.83 -2.91
N GLY A 314 22.30 14.40 -2.08
CA GLY A 314 22.61 14.77 -0.71
C GLY A 314 22.64 13.56 0.21
N VAL A 315 23.75 13.38 0.93
CA VAL A 315 23.87 12.41 2.01
C VAL A 315 24.19 13.17 3.29
N GLN A 316 23.39 12.95 4.33
CA GLN A 316 23.58 13.54 5.65
C GLN A 316 23.81 12.43 6.66
N VAL A 317 24.72 12.69 7.61
CA VAL A 317 24.95 11.82 8.76
C VAL A 317 24.60 12.63 10.00
N TRP A 318 23.82 12.03 10.89
CA TRP A 318 23.27 12.68 12.07
C TRP A 318 23.67 11.90 13.30
N GLU A 319 23.88 12.60 14.41
CA GLU A 319 23.88 11.98 15.73
C GLU A 319 22.45 11.50 16.03
N ALA A 320 22.28 10.20 16.25
CA ALA A 320 20.98 9.53 16.34
C ALA A 320 20.10 10.05 17.49
N GLU A 321 20.71 10.37 18.64
CA GLU A 321 19.99 10.79 19.85
C GLU A 321 19.62 12.27 19.81
N THR A 322 20.52 13.13 19.33
CA THR A 322 20.34 14.60 19.39
C THR A 322 19.77 15.18 18.09
N GLY A 323 19.92 14.47 16.97
CA GLY A 323 19.59 14.98 15.64
C GLY A 323 20.56 16.04 15.10
N LYS A 324 21.71 16.25 15.74
CA LYS A 324 22.73 17.16 15.20
C LYS A 324 23.36 16.57 13.94
N ILE A 325 23.69 17.44 12.99
CA ILE A 325 24.46 17.05 11.81
C ILE A 325 25.87 16.65 12.30
N PHE A 326 26.22 15.39 12.07
CA PHE A 326 27.57 14.87 12.26
C PHE A 326 28.41 15.18 11.00
N ASP A 327 27.86 14.92 9.81
CA ASP A 327 28.55 15.19 8.55
C ASP A 327 27.59 15.41 7.36
N THR A 328 28.09 16.06 6.30
CA THR A 328 27.43 16.21 5.00
C THR A 328 28.34 15.66 3.90
N LEU A 329 28.02 14.46 3.42
CA LEU A 329 28.84 13.75 2.44
C LEU A 329 28.41 14.16 1.02
N ARG A 330 29.32 14.80 0.29
CA ARG A 330 29.06 15.36 -1.05
C ARG A 330 29.82 14.59 -2.11
N GLY A 331 29.14 14.26 -3.20
CA GLY A 331 29.81 13.79 -4.40
C GLY A 331 28.93 13.08 -5.41
N HIS A 332 27.79 12.53 -5.00
CA HIS A 332 26.82 11.96 -5.94
C HIS A 332 26.24 13.05 -6.85
N SER A 333 26.06 12.72 -8.13
CA SER A 333 25.51 13.64 -9.15
C SER A 333 24.03 13.37 -9.48
N GLY A 334 23.41 12.42 -8.78
CA GLY A 334 22.00 12.04 -8.95
C GLY A 334 21.41 11.44 -7.67
N GLN A 335 20.24 10.83 -7.79
CA GLN A 335 19.52 10.20 -6.67
C GLN A 335 20.42 9.20 -5.92
N VAL A 336 20.45 9.27 -4.60
CA VAL A 336 21.13 8.26 -3.77
C VAL A 336 20.07 7.32 -3.22
N THR A 337 19.95 6.17 -3.87
CA THR A 337 18.87 5.20 -3.68
C THR A 337 19.14 4.24 -2.52
N ALA A 338 20.40 4.07 -2.11
CA ALA A 338 20.75 3.22 -0.99
C ALA A 338 21.87 3.82 -0.12
N VAL A 339 21.68 3.69 1.19
CA VAL A 339 22.72 3.92 2.20
C VAL A 339 22.74 2.75 3.18
N TRP A 340 23.93 2.25 3.53
CA TRP A 340 24.06 1.17 4.51
C TRP A 340 25.45 1.14 5.15
N TRP A 341 25.53 0.38 6.24
CA TRP A 341 26.73 0.16 7.02
C TRP A 341 27.26 -1.26 6.72
N PRO A 342 28.37 -1.42 5.99
CA PRO A 342 28.80 -2.73 5.47
C PRO A 342 29.30 -3.71 6.54
N ALA A 343 29.92 -3.23 7.63
CA ALA A 343 30.42 -4.12 8.70
C ALA A 343 30.57 -3.43 10.06
N SER A 344 31.06 -2.18 10.10
CA SER A 344 31.21 -1.38 11.31
C SER A 344 30.65 0.03 11.11
N SER A 345 30.57 0.81 12.20
CA SER A 345 30.19 2.22 12.17
C SER A 345 31.30 3.15 11.63
N ASP A 346 32.47 2.61 11.24
CA ASP A 346 33.61 3.42 10.76
C ASP A 346 33.55 3.74 9.25
N ALA A 347 32.65 3.07 8.54
CA ALA A 347 32.46 3.27 7.11
C ALA A 347 30.98 3.27 6.74
N LEU A 348 30.60 4.23 5.91
CA LEU A 348 29.28 4.30 5.28
C LEU A 348 29.42 3.99 3.80
N ALA A 349 28.54 3.16 3.26
CA ALA A 349 28.43 2.90 1.82
C ALA A 349 27.18 3.57 1.26
N THR A 350 27.30 4.18 0.09
CA THR A 350 26.20 4.83 -0.61
C THR A 350 26.20 4.46 -2.09
N ALA A 351 25.02 4.30 -2.69
CA ALA A 351 24.86 3.99 -4.10
C ALA A 351 23.68 4.74 -4.70
N GLY A 352 23.72 4.99 -6.01
CA GLY A 352 22.71 5.83 -6.63
C GLY A 352 22.62 5.80 -8.17
N ASP A 353 21.80 6.70 -8.67
CA ASP A 353 21.45 6.87 -10.08
C ASP A 353 22.64 7.27 -10.96
N ASP A 354 23.70 7.79 -10.36
CA ASP A 354 24.96 8.08 -11.06
C ASP A 354 25.78 6.81 -11.37
N GLY A 355 25.29 5.63 -10.96
CA GLY A 355 25.90 4.33 -11.18
C GLY A 355 27.13 4.07 -10.32
N THR A 356 27.40 4.96 -9.35
CA THR A 356 28.56 4.84 -8.47
C THR A 356 28.19 4.23 -7.13
N LEU A 357 29.06 3.34 -6.65
CA LEU A 357 29.17 2.98 -5.25
C LEU A 357 30.25 3.86 -4.62
N ARG A 358 29.95 4.47 -3.48
CA ARG A 358 30.91 5.28 -2.71
C ARG A 358 31.06 4.74 -1.31
N VAL A 359 32.29 4.78 -0.81
CA VAL A 359 32.61 4.40 0.57
C VAL A 359 33.21 5.60 1.26
N TRP A 360 32.69 5.92 2.43
CA TRP A 360 33.06 7.11 3.22
C TRP A 360 33.72 6.70 4.52
N ASN A 361 34.66 7.51 5.00
CA ASN A 361 35.27 7.37 6.32
C ASN A 361 34.48 8.19 7.34
N MET A 362 33.95 7.56 8.39
CA MET A 362 33.18 8.30 9.40
C MET A 362 34.04 8.99 10.46
N HIS A 363 35.36 8.80 10.47
CA HIS A 363 36.24 9.53 11.37
C HIS A 363 36.55 10.96 10.89
N ASP A 364 36.61 11.16 9.57
CA ASP A 364 37.03 12.44 8.97
C ASP A 364 36.14 12.92 7.81
N GLY A 365 35.09 12.16 7.46
CA GLY A 365 34.15 12.51 6.39
C GLY A 365 34.66 12.29 4.97
N SER A 366 35.90 11.81 4.81
CA SER A 366 36.52 11.68 3.50
C SER A 366 35.93 10.53 2.67
N SER A 367 35.88 10.71 1.35
CA SER A 367 35.55 9.64 0.41
C SER A 367 36.73 8.66 0.31
N LYS A 368 36.59 7.44 0.85
CA LYS A 368 37.59 6.36 0.74
C LYS A 368 37.69 5.83 -0.68
N SER A 369 36.56 5.62 -1.36
CA SER A 369 36.53 5.12 -2.73
C SER A 369 35.26 5.54 -3.47
N VAL A 370 35.37 5.61 -4.80
CA VAL A 370 34.26 5.79 -5.74
C VAL A 370 34.45 4.78 -6.86
N THR A 371 33.46 3.90 -7.06
CA THR A 371 33.53 2.81 -8.03
C THR A 371 32.30 2.84 -8.91
N ASN A 372 32.50 2.93 -10.23
CA ASN A 372 31.41 2.69 -11.18
C ASN A 372 31.22 1.17 -11.31
N ILE A 373 30.04 0.67 -10.93
CA ILE A 373 29.76 -0.76 -10.87
C ILE A 373 29.51 -1.36 -12.26
N GLY A 374 29.17 -0.54 -13.26
CA GLY A 374 28.96 -0.98 -14.64
C GLY A 374 27.58 -1.61 -14.90
N ILE A 375 26.60 -1.44 -13.99
CA ILE A 375 25.20 -1.87 -14.18
C ILE A 375 24.24 -0.70 -14.44
N GLY A 376 24.79 0.47 -14.75
CA GLY A 376 24.06 1.74 -14.89
C GLY A 376 23.57 2.30 -13.55
N PRO A 377 22.51 3.14 -13.57
CA PRO A 377 21.85 3.64 -12.35
C PRO A 377 21.55 2.51 -11.37
N ILE A 378 22.01 2.65 -10.14
CA ILE A 378 21.77 1.69 -9.05
C ILE A 378 20.46 2.09 -8.37
N LEU A 379 19.52 1.15 -8.28
CA LEU A 379 18.17 1.39 -7.77
C LEU A 379 17.95 0.85 -6.36
N SER A 380 18.64 -0.23 -6.01
CA SER A 380 18.49 -0.89 -4.71
C SER A 380 19.78 -1.62 -4.34
N ALA A 381 20.06 -1.70 -3.05
CA ALA A 381 21.22 -2.39 -2.51
C ALA A 381 20.82 -3.17 -1.26
N THR A 382 21.40 -4.35 -1.09
CA THR A 382 21.14 -5.20 0.07
C THR A 382 22.40 -5.96 0.47
N THR A 383 22.55 -6.24 1.76
CA THR A 383 23.66 -7.02 2.31
C THR A 383 23.08 -8.27 2.95
N ASN A 384 23.62 -9.44 2.63
CA ASN A 384 23.23 -10.69 3.28
C ASN A 384 24.03 -10.93 4.58
N ALA A 385 23.72 -12.03 5.27
CA ALA A 385 24.32 -12.36 6.56
C ALA A 385 25.85 -12.60 6.49
N SER A 386 26.35 -13.12 5.36
CA SER A 386 27.78 -13.28 5.09
C SER A 386 28.51 -11.97 4.72
N GLY A 387 27.79 -10.86 4.63
CA GLY A 387 28.35 -9.55 4.27
C GLY A 387 28.53 -9.34 2.76
N ARG A 388 28.04 -10.24 1.90
CA ARG A 388 27.98 -9.98 0.45
C ARG A 388 26.90 -8.95 0.16
N VAL A 389 27.20 -8.05 -0.76
CA VAL A 389 26.29 -6.99 -1.19
C VAL A 389 25.76 -7.30 -2.58
N CYS A 390 24.45 -7.22 -2.78
CA CYS A 390 23.81 -7.30 -4.09
C CYS A 390 23.26 -5.93 -4.46
N LEU A 391 23.52 -5.47 -5.68
CA LEU A 391 23.07 -4.19 -6.22
C LEU A 391 22.18 -4.43 -7.45
N GLY A 392 20.95 -3.92 -7.41
CA GLY A 392 20.04 -3.88 -8.55
C GLY A 392 20.21 -2.59 -9.35
N GLY A 393 20.16 -2.67 -10.68
CA GLY A 393 20.29 -1.51 -11.55
C GLY A 393 19.47 -1.60 -12.84
N ARG A 394 19.59 -0.57 -13.68
CA ARG A 394 18.80 -0.44 -14.93
C ARG A 394 19.35 -1.17 -16.15
N GLN A 395 20.58 -1.70 -16.11
CA GLN A 395 21.17 -2.38 -17.27
C GLN A 395 21.00 -3.91 -17.25
N ASN A 396 19.80 -4.40 -16.93
CA ASN A 396 19.48 -5.83 -17.05
C ASN A 396 20.47 -6.74 -16.30
N ALA A 397 20.95 -6.27 -15.15
CA ALA A 397 21.99 -6.97 -14.39
C ALA A 397 21.90 -6.66 -12.89
N ILE A 398 22.41 -7.60 -12.10
CA ILE A 398 22.60 -7.49 -10.66
C ILE A 398 24.10 -7.63 -10.38
N ALA A 399 24.70 -6.66 -9.72
CA ALA A 399 26.09 -6.76 -9.30
C ALA A 399 26.18 -7.42 -7.92
N VAL A 400 27.13 -8.33 -7.74
CA VAL A 400 27.41 -9.01 -6.48
C VAL A 400 28.82 -8.63 -6.04
N LEU A 401 28.92 -8.10 -4.83
CA LEU A 401 30.15 -7.65 -4.21
C LEU A 401 30.44 -8.46 -2.95
N ASN A 402 31.71 -8.60 -2.60
CA ASN A 402 32.12 -9.19 -1.32
C ASN A 402 31.97 -8.17 -0.16
N SER A 403 32.29 -8.60 1.07
CA SER A 403 32.22 -7.75 2.28
C SER A 403 33.18 -6.56 2.27
N SER A 404 34.22 -6.60 1.44
CA SER A 404 35.12 -5.48 1.17
C SER A 404 34.62 -4.57 0.04
N LEU A 405 33.37 -4.73 -0.39
CA LEU A 405 32.73 -3.95 -1.44
C LEU A 405 33.47 -4.03 -2.80
N THR A 406 34.11 -5.16 -3.06
CA THR A 406 34.73 -5.44 -4.36
C THR A 406 33.78 -6.28 -5.21
N LEU A 407 33.57 -5.88 -6.47
CA LEU A 407 32.76 -6.62 -7.44
C LEU A 407 33.34 -8.01 -7.68
N VAL A 408 32.52 -9.05 -7.46
CA VAL A 408 32.91 -10.45 -7.67
C VAL A 408 32.13 -11.12 -8.79
N ALA A 409 30.90 -10.67 -9.07
CA ALA A 409 30.10 -11.19 -10.18
C ALA A 409 29.08 -10.15 -10.68
N THR A 410 28.67 -10.30 -11.93
CA THR A 410 27.52 -9.60 -12.51
C THR A 410 26.56 -10.65 -13.06
N LEU A 411 25.37 -10.73 -12.48
CA LEU A 411 24.35 -11.71 -12.84
C LEU A 411 23.39 -11.09 -13.86
N PRO A 412 23.04 -11.78 -14.96
CA PRO A 412 22.05 -11.28 -15.90
C PRO A 412 20.66 -11.26 -15.26
N PHE A 413 19.88 -10.22 -15.55
CA PHE A 413 18.52 -10.02 -15.07
C PHE A 413 17.63 -9.44 -16.17
N ASN A 414 16.39 -9.90 -16.29
CA ASN A 414 15.51 -9.43 -17.36
C ASN A 414 14.74 -8.16 -16.96
N GLY A 415 15.22 -7.01 -17.43
CA GLY A 415 14.65 -5.69 -17.15
C GLY A 415 15.41 -4.92 -16.07
N GLU A 416 14.81 -3.83 -15.58
CA GLU A 416 15.40 -3.04 -14.50
C GLU A 416 15.20 -3.76 -13.16
N ALA A 417 16.27 -4.06 -12.44
CA ALA A 417 16.22 -4.62 -11.09
C ALA A 417 15.92 -3.49 -10.09
N VAL A 418 14.64 -3.28 -9.82
CA VAL A 418 14.15 -2.15 -9.00
C VAL A 418 14.37 -2.41 -7.52
N GLU A 419 14.19 -3.66 -7.08
CA GLU A 419 14.42 -4.07 -5.70
C GLU A 419 15.20 -5.37 -5.64
N VAL A 420 16.14 -5.47 -4.69
CA VAL A 420 16.93 -6.67 -4.45
C VAL A 420 16.96 -7.05 -2.97
N ALA A 421 16.86 -8.35 -2.68
CA ALA A 421 17.11 -8.94 -1.37
C ALA A 421 18.00 -10.17 -1.54
N ALA A 422 18.76 -10.57 -0.52
CA ALA A 422 19.70 -11.67 -0.67
C ALA A 422 19.75 -12.57 0.57
N THR A 423 19.79 -13.89 0.33
CA THR A 423 20.29 -14.88 1.29
C THR A 423 21.79 -15.09 1.05
N ASP A 424 22.41 -16.01 1.78
CA ASP A 424 23.80 -16.39 1.52
C ASP A 424 23.96 -17.25 0.26
N SER A 425 22.90 -17.81 -0.30
CA SER A 425 22.98 -18.67 -1.49
C SER A 425 22.30 -18.08 -2.72
N ARG A 426 21.37 -17.14 -2.54
CA ARG A 426 20.48 -16.65 -3.59
C ARG A 426 20.26 -15.15 -3.48
N VAL A 427 20.04 -14.50 -4.63
CA VAL A 427 19.49 -13.14 -4.73
C VAL A 427 18.06 -13.22 -5.25
N ILE A 428 17.19 -12.38 -4.71
CA ILE A 428 15.80 -12.19 -5.10
C ILE A 428 15.71 -10.79 -5.69
N ALA A 429 15.28 -10.68 -6.94
CA ALA A 429 15.22 -9.41 -7.64
C ALA A 429 13.84 -9.19 -8.25
N ALA A 430 13.27 -8.02 -8.00
CA ALA A 430 12.02 -7.58 -8.60
C ALA A 430 12.27 -6.65 -9.79
N SER A 431 11.52 -6.87 -10.87
CA SER A 431 11.54 -6.03 -12.05
C SER A 431 10.52 -4.90 -11.97
N ALA A 432 10.75 -3.84 -12.75
CA ALA A 432 9.77 -2.76 -12.95
C ALA A 432 8.43 -3.25 -13.55
N SER A 433 8.43 -4.41 -14.24
CA SER A 433 7.23 -5.05 -14.78
C SER A 433 6.46 -5.91 -13.77
N GLY A 434 6.98 -6.06 -12.55
CA GLY A 434 6.36 -6.83 -11.46
C GLY A 434 6.76 -8.30 -11.40
N GLY A 435 7.66 -8.76 -12.26
CA GLY A 435 8.24 -10.09 -12.17
C GLY A 435 9.24 -10.16 -11.02
N VAL A 436 9.26 -11.27 -10.29
CA VAL A 436 10.27 -11.50 -9.25
C VAL A 436 11.03 -12.78 -9.61
N GLU A 437 12.35 -12.66 -9.71
CA GLU A 437 13.26 -13.76 -10.03
C GLU A 437 14.13 -14.08 -8.82
N VAL A 438 14.42 -15.35 -8.63
CA VAL A 438 15.34 -15.87 -7.63
C VAL A 438 16.50 -16.50 -8.39
N ILE A 439 17.73 -16.10 -8.06
CA ILE A 439 18.93 -16.45 -8.80
C ILE A 439 19.99 -16.94 -7.80
N GLY A 440 20.60 -18.09 -8.04
CA GLY A 440 21.72 -18.61 -7.27
C GLY A 440 22.96 -17.71 -7.40
N LEU A 441 23.57 -17.38 -6.26
CA LEU A 441 24.81 -16.60 -6.19
C LEU A 441 26.04 -17.41 -6.62
N ASN A 442 25.99 -18.73 -6.45
CA ASN A 442 27.10 -19.64 -6.76
C ASN A 442 26.88 -20.45 -8.06
N ASP A 443 25.62 -20.59 -8.49
CA ASP A 443 25.24 -21.28 -9.72
C ASP A 443 24.09 -20.51 -10.40
N GLN A 444 24.36 -19.93 -11.56
CA GLN A 444 23.37 -19.13 -12.30
C GLN A 444 22.28 -19.99 -12.94
N ALA A 445 22.48 -21.31 -13.05
CA ALA A 445 21.44 -22.23 -13.50
C ALA A 445 20.35 -22.44 -12.44
N ASP A 446 20.65 -22.19 -11.15
CA ASP A 446 19.65 -22.14 -10.08
C ASP A 446 18.81 -20.86 -10.20
N ARG A 447 17.79 -20.92 -11.06
CA ARG A 447 16.94 -19.77 -11.39
C ARG A 447 15.47 -20.16 -11.33
N SER A 448 14.66 -19.38 -10.63
CA SER A 448 13.22 -19.58 -10.56
C SER A 448 12.48 -18.25 -10.53
N SER A 449 11.19 -18.26 -10.84
CA SER A 449 10.32 -17.09 -10.65
C SER A 449 9.48 -17.27 -9.39
N LEU A 450 9.45 -16.25 -8.54
CA LEU A 450 8.57 -16.21 -7.37
C LEU A 450 7.15 -15.91 -7.83
N GLN A 451 6.19 -16.75 -7.45
CA GLN A 451 4.80 -16.57 -7.84
C GLN A 451 4.10 -15.50 -7.00
N ILE A 452 3.94 -14.31 -7.57
CA ILE A 452 3.08 -13.28 -7.01
C ILE A 452 1.62 -13.58 -7.41
N PRO A 453 0.69 -13.68 -6.45
CA PRO A 453 -0.70 -14.01 -6.74
C PRO A 453 -1.40 -12.84 -7.45
N VAL A 454 -1.80 -13.07 -8.69
CA VAL A 454 -2.55 -12.13 -9.53
C VAL A 454 -3.88 -12.80 -9.87
N ALA A 455 -4.99 -12.08 -9.67
CA ALA A 455 -6.32 -12.54 -10.03
C ALA A 455 -6.35 -12.83 -11.52
N ALA A 456 -6.87 -14.01 -11.90
CA ALA A 456 -7.09 -14.33 -13.29
C ALA A 456 -7.95 -13.22 -13.91
N ALA A 457 -7.49 -12.65 -15.02
CA ALA A 457 -8.24 -11.62 -15.72
C ALA A 457 -9.63 -12.18 -16.06
N ILE A 458 -10.68 -11.56 -15.52
CA ILE A 458 -12.02 -11.77 -16.05
C ILE A 458 -11.95 -11.25 -17.49
N PRO A 459 -12.21 -12.06 -18.53
CA PRO A 459 -12.15 -11.59 -19.91
C PRO A 459 -13.06 -10.36 -20.02
N SER A 460 -12.46 -9.21 -20.32
CA SER A 460 -13.21 -8.04 -20.74
C SER A 460 -14.05 -8.47 -21.94
N ILE A 461 -15.37 -8.47 -21.80
CA ILE A 461 -16.25 -8.43 -22.96
C ILE A 461 -15.95 -7.08 -23.60
N ALA A 462 -15.03 -7.10 -24.56
CA ALA A 462 -14.64 -5.93 -25.30
C ALA A 462 -15.92 -5.28 -25.84
N LYS A 463 -16.17 -4.02 -25.46
CA LYS A 463 -17.07 -3.15 -26.22
C LYS A 463 -16.42 -2.90 -27.58
N ALA A 464 -16.45 -3.90 -28.46
CA ALA A 464 -16.28 -3.66 -29.87
C ALA A 464 -17.41 -2.70 -30.30
N PRO A 465 -17.13 -1.68 -31.14
CA PRO A 465 -18.20 -0.90 -31.74
C PRO A 465 -18.93 -1.82 -32.72
N ILE A 466 -19.95 -2.52 -32.23
CA ILE A 466 -20.83 -3.32 -33.08
C ILE A 466 -21.58 -2.32 -33.96
N ARG A 467 -21.22 -2.25 -35.26
CA ARG A 467 -21.98 -1.44 -36.21
C ARG A 467 -23.41 -1.99 -36.25
N ARG A 468 -24.40 -1.11 -36.13
CA ARG A 468 -25.84 -1.43 -36.14
C ARG A 468 -26.25 -2.31 -37.34
N SER A 469 -25.51 -2.24 -38.44
CA SER A 469 -25.69 -3.08 -39.62
C SER A 469 -25.29 -4.55 -39.42
N GLN A 470 -24.29 -4.86 -38.58
CA GLN A 470 -23.87 -6.24 -38.30
C GLN A 470 -24.85 -6.98 -37.37
N LEU A 471 -25.60 -6.25 -36.54
CA LEU A 471 -26.68 -6.83 -35.72
C LEU A 471 -27.91 -7.23 -36.55
N GLN A 472 -28.20 -6.54 -37.65
CA GLN A 472 -29.31 -6.90 -38.54
C GLN A 472 -28.99 -8.12 -39.40
N THR A 473 -27.74 -8.31 -39.81
CA THR A 473 -27.34 -9.53 -40.55
C THR A 473 -27.23 -10.75 -39.64
N ALA A 474 -26.81 -10.58 -38.37
CA ALA A 474 -26.78 -11.66 -37.39
C ALA A 474 -28.18 -12.08 -36.90
N ALA A 475 -29.14 -11.15 -36.82
CA ALA A 475 -30.52 -11.47 -36.43
C ALA A 475 -31.27 -12.35 -37.45
N ILE A 476 -30.81 -12.43 -38.69
CA ILE A 476 -31.39 -13.30 -39.73
C ILE A 476 -30.73 -14.70 -39.73
N ALA A 477 -29.52 -14.85 -39.17
CA ALA A 477 -28.80 -16.12 -39.10
C ALA A 477 -28.99 -16.89 -37.77
N VAL A 478 -29.52 -16.25 -36.72
CA VAL A 478 -29.72 -16.88 -35.39
C VAL A 478 -31.04 -17.68 -35.30
N ASN A 479 -31.90 -17.62 -36.32
CA ASN A 479 -33.16 -18.35 -36.28
C ASN A 479 -33.06 -19.84 -36.70
N ASP A 480 -31.86 -20.39 -36.90
CA ASP A 480 -31.74 -21.78 -37.36
C ASP A 480 -30.55 -22.62 -36.83
N THR A 481 -29.90 -22.23 -35.73
CA THR A 481 -28.85 -23.08 -35.13
C THR A 481 -29.01 -23.27 -33.62
N SER A 482 -30.23 -23.61 -33.19
CA SER A 482 -30.48 -24.17 -31.85
C SER A 482 -30.17 -25.67 -31.75
N LYS A 483 -29.51 -26.25 -32.76
CA LYS A 483 -28.99 -27.62 -32.71
C LYS A 483 -27.66 -27.66 -33.44
N SER A 484 -26.57 -27.96 -32.72
CA SER A 484 -25.94 -29.28 -32.84
C SER A 484 -24.48 -29.27 -32.34
N THR A 485 -24.19 -30.16 -31.39
CA THR A 485 -22.88 -30.70 -30.96
C THR A 485 -21.87 -31.06 -32.09
N PRO A 486 -22.26 -31.43 -33.32
CA PRO A 486 -21.38 -31.73 -34.46
C PRO A 486 -20.50 -30.55 -34.92
N ALA A 487 -20.87 -29.29 -34.67
CA ALA A 487 -20.03 -28.16 -35.08
C ALA A 487 -18.69 -28.12 -34.30
N ILE A 488 -18.72 -28.53 -33.03
CA ILE A 488 -17.53 -28.62 -32.18
C ILE A 488 -16.73 -29.89 -32.50
N GLU A 489 -17.39 -31.00 -32.85
CA GLU A 489 -16.71 -32.24 -33.26
C GLU A 489 -16.02 -32.12 -34.63
N ASN A 490 -16.65 -31.46 -35.62
CA ASN A 490 -16.05 -31.20 -36.93
C ASN A 490 -14.86 -30.22 -36.83
N ALA A 491 -14.95 -29.22 -35.96
CA ALA A 491 -13.83 -28.35 -35.65
C ALA A 491 -12.70 -29.14 -34.96
N ALA A 492 -12.99 -29.97 -33.95
CA ALA A 492 -11.97 -30.71 -33.22
C ALA A 492 -11.25 -31.79 -34.04
N GLN A 493 -11.97 -32.48 -34.94
CA GLN A 493 -11.38 -33.45 -35.87
C GLN A 493 -10.48 -32.80 -36.92
N SER A 494 -10.80 -31.57 -37.37
CA SER A 494 -9.96 -30.86 -38.36
C SER A 494 -8.65 -30.29 -37.77
N ILE A 495 -8.50 -30.25 -36.44
CA ILE A 495 -7.27 -29.81 -35.73
C ILE A 495 -6.61 -30.92 -34.90
N GLY A 496 -7.07 -32.17 -35.00
CA GLY A 496 -6.41 -33.34 -34.42
C GLY A 496 -6.31 -33.35 -32.89
N LEU A 497 -7.31 -32.82 -32.17
CA LEU A 497 -7.30 -32.76 -30.71
C LEU A 497 -7.66 -34.13 -30.07
N ALA A 498 -6.90 -34.53 -29.04
CA ALA A 498 -7.15 -35.76 -28.27
C ALA A 498 -8.44 -35.67 -27.43
N GLY A 499 -9.06 -36.83 -27.17
CA GLY A 499 -10.40 -36.95 -26.54
C GLY A 499 -10.54 -36.25 -25.18
N ASP A 500 -9.50 -36.25 -24.35
CA ASP A 500 -9.52 -35.61 -23.03
C ASP A 500 -9.63 -34.09 -23.13
N ARG A 501 -8.98 -33.49 -24.14
CA ARG A 501 -9.03 -32.05 -24.40
C ARG A 501 -10.39 -31.62 -24.95
N LEU A 502 -11.07 -32.52 -25.67
CA LEU A 502 -12.45 -32.30 -26.11
C LEU A 502 -13.44 -32.37 -24.94
N ALA A 503 -13.21 -33.27 -23.97
CA ALA A 503 -14.01 -33.35 -22.76
C ALA A 503 -13.84 -32.10 -21.87
N GLU A 504 -12.62 -31.57 -21.77
CA GLU A 504 -12.32 -30.34 -21.03
C GLU A 504 -12.98 -29.11 -21.67
N LEU A 505 -12.96 -29.02 -23.00
CA LEU A 505 -13.67 -27.97 -23.75
C LEU A 505 -15.19 -28.07 -23.61
N ARG A 506 -15.76 -29.28 -23.59
CA ARG A 506 -17.19 -29.50 -23.30
C ARG A 506 -17.57 -29.05 -21.90
N HIS A 507 -16.71 -29.34 -20.92
CA HIS A 507 -16.95 -28.92 -19.54
C HIS A 507 -16.91 -27.40 -19.39
N SER A 508 -15.91 -26.75 -20.02
CA SER A 508 -15.80 -25.29 -20.06
C SER A 508 -17.01 -24.62 -20.75
N ALA A 509 -17.49 -25.19 -21.86
CA ALA A 509 -18.69 -24.71 -22.55
C ALA A 509 -19.96 -24.84 -21.68
N ALA A 510 -20.11 -25.94 -20.95
CA ALA A 510 -21.24 -26.15 -20.05
C ALA A 510 -21.23 -25.16 -18.86
N LEU A 511 -20.05 -24.86 -18.30
CA LEU A 511 -19.89 -23.85 -17.26
C LEU A 511 -20.21 -22.45 -17.76
N ALA A 512 -19.83 -22.12 -18.99
CA ALA A 512 -20.17 -20.85 -19.62
C ALA A 512 -21.69 -20.71 -19.83
N ASP A 513 -22.37 -21.76 -20.30
CA ASP A 513 -23.82 -21.75 -20.51
C ASP A 513 -24.61 -21.62 -19.18
N ALA A 514 -24.10 -22.25 -18.11
CA ALA A 514 -24.65 -22.10 -16.76
C ALA A 514 -24.46 -20.67 -16.21
N ALA A 515 -23.29 -20.06 -16.45
CA ALA A 515 -23.01 -18.69 -16.04
C ALA A 515 -23.91 -17.68 -16.78
N VAL A 516 -24.16 -17.89 -18.08
CA VAL A 516 -25.08 -17.05 -18.87
C VAL A 516 -26.49 -17.13 -18.29
N LYS A 517 -27.02 -18.33 -18.04
CA LYS A 517 -28.35 -18.51 -17.43
C LYS A 517 -28.47 -17.85 -16.05
N ALA A 518 -27.42 -17.95 -15.22
CA ALA A 518 -27.39 -17.29 -13.92
C ALA A 518 -27.40 -15.76 -14.04
N THR A 519 -26.70 -15.22 -15.04
CA THR A 519 -26.64 -13.78 -15.32
C THR A 519 -27.97 -13.26 -15.85
N GLU A 520 -28.65 -14.02 -16.70
CA GLU A 520 -30.00 -13.70 -17.18
C GLU A 520 -31.04 -13.70 -16.06
N ALA A 521 -30.95 -14.68 -15.13
CA ALA A 521 -31.80 -14.72 -13.95
C ALA A 521 -31.56 -13.53 -13.00
N ALA A 522 -30.29 -13.14 -12.81
CA ALA A 522 -29.93 -11.95 -12.03
C ALA A 522 -30.45 -10.66 -12.68
N LEU A 523 -30.36 -10.54 -14.01
CA LEU A 523 -30.87 -9.39 -14.75
C LEU A 523 -32.41 -9.31 -14.70
N ALA A 524 -33.10 -10.44 -14.77
CA ALA A 524 -34.56 -10.50 -14.58
C ALA A 524 -34.96 -10.03 -13.17
N THR A 525 -34.19 -10.43 -12.15
CA THR A 525 -34.40 -10.00 -10.76
C THR A 525 -34.19 -8.48 -10.62
N GLN A 526 -33.14 -7.94 -11.22
CA GLN A 526 -32.84 -6.51 -11.18
C GLN A 526 -33.93 -5.67 -11.89
N ARG A 527 -34.48 -6.17 -13.00
CA ARG A 527 -35.61 -5.52 -13.69
C ARG A 527 -36.87 -5.49 -12.82
N ALA A 528 -37.20 -6.60 -12.17
CA ALA A 528 -38.34 -6.67 -11.25
C ALA A 528 -38.20 -5.69 -10.07
N VAL A 529 -36.98 -5.54 -9.53
CA VAL A 529 -36.68 -4.55 -8.47
C VAL A 529 -36.85 -3.12 -8.99
N SER A 530 -36.35 -2.83 -10.19
CA SER A 530 -36.49 -1.50 -10.80
C SER A 530 -37.95 -1.12 -11.09
N GLU A 531 -38.75 -2.07 -11.58
CA GLU A 531 -40.18 -1.87 -11.82
C GLU A 531 -40.93 -1.59 -10.53
N ARG A 532 -40.60 -2.30 -9.43
CA ARG A 532 -41.18 -2.09 -8.11
C ARG A 532 -40.84 -0.71 -7.56
N LEU A 533 -39.58 -0.30 -7.66
CA LEU A 533 -39.12 1.03 -7.22
C LEU A 533 -39.84 2.15 -8.00
N ASN A 534 -40.00 1.97 -9.31
CA ASN A 534 -40.71 2.93 -10.16
C ASN A 534 -42.23 2.98 -9.89
N ALA A 535 -42.83 1.89 -9.37
CA ALA A 535 -44.21 1.89 -8.92
C ALA A 535 -44.37 2.61 -7.57
N ASP A 536 -43.41 2.44 -6.65
CA ASP A 536 -43.41 3.10 -5.35
C ASP A 536 -43.17 4.62 -5.47
N ILE A 537 -42.27 5.04 -6.36
CA ILE A 537 -42.07 6.46 -6.70
C ILE A 537 -43.38 7.10 -7.18
N ARG A 538 -44.09 6.45 -8.11
CA ARG A 538 -45.37 6.96 -8.62
C ARG A 538 -46.46 7.06 -7.54
N ARG A 539 -46.49 6.14 -6.58
CA ARG A 539 -47.42 6.21 -5.43
C ARG A 539 -47.11 7.40 -4.52
N LEU A 540 -45.82 7.66 -4.26
CA LEU A 540 -45.38 8.79 -3.44
C LEU A 540 -45.74 10.13 -4.10
N GLU A 541 -45.54 10.24 -5.42
CA GLU A 541 -45.92 11.44 -6.19
C GLU A 541 -47.43 11.70 -6.17
N GLN A 542 -48.25 10.64 -6.23
CA GLN A 542 -49.71 10.74 -6.13
C GLN A 542 -50.18 11.09 -4.71
N SER A 543 -49.51 10.61 -3.66
CA SER A 543 -49.82 10.99 -2.28
C SER A 543 -49.49 12.45 -1.95
N ASN A 544 -48.48 13.03 -2.60
CA ASN A 544 -48.10 14.43 -2.40
C ASN A 544 -49.02 15.44 -3.12
N HIS A 545 -49.83 14.99 -4.08
CA HIS A 545 -50.82 15.84 -4.75
C HIS A 545 -52.22 15.80 -4.08
N GLY A 546 -52.39 15.00 -3.02
CA GLY A 546 -53.67 14.84 -2.31
C GLY A 546 -53.90 15.75 -1.11
N SER A 547 -52.93 16.57 -0.68
CA SER A 547 -53.03 17.38 0.55
C SER A 547 -53.29 18.88 0.35
N ALA A 548 -53.58 19.33 -0.88
CA ALA A 548 -54.03 20.70 -1.12
C ALA A 548 -55.57 20.77 -1.02
N SER A 549 -56.09 20.87 0.20
CA SER A 549 -57.49 21.23 0.43
C SER A 549 -57.69 22.72 0.15
N PRO A 550 -58.67 23.14 -0.68
CA PRO A 550 -58.96 24.55 -0.91
C PRO A 550 -59.96 25.04 0.12
N THR A 551 -59.51 25.69 1.19
CA THR A 551 -60.41 26.49 2.03
C THR A 551 -60.47 27.93 1.51
N THR A 552 -61.47 28.15 0.68
CA THR A 552 -62.18 29.43 0.52
C THR A 552 -62.86 29.82 1.84
N ARG A 553 -62.55 31.00 2.39
CA ARG A 553 -63.42 32.20 2.45
C ARG A 553 -62.88 33.21 3.45
#